data_AF-A0A817QGN2-F1
#
_entry.id   AF-A0A817QGN2-F1
#
_cell.length_a   1.000
_cell.length_b   1.000
_cell.length_c   1.000
_cell.angle_alpha   90.00
_cell.angle_beta   90.00
_cell.angle_gamma   90.00
#
_symmetry.space_group_name_H-M   'P 1'
#
loop_
_entity.id
_entity.type
_entity.pdbx_description
1 polymer ?
#
loop_
_entity_poly.entity_id
_entity_poly.type
_entity_poly.pdbx_seq_one_letter_code
_entity_poly.pdbx_strand_id
1 'polypeptide(L)'
;MASSGNEMTNRSMQDMKEDVLSAVLRGDYVNAVRIYTRMISMAGAAENDEMSSLFSGRAACHLLAKQFELGLEDCDQAISKNERNIDGYIQKW
;
A
#
# COMPACT_ATOMS: atom_id res chain seq x y z
N MET A 1 8.82 -17.10 24.99
CA MET A 1 9.73 -16.04 24.51
C MET A 1 9.38 -15.71 23.05
N ALA A 2 8.22 -15.12 22.80
CA ALA A 2 7.67 -14.93 21.43
C ALA A 2 7.13 -13.52 21.20
N SER A 3 7.78 -12.50 21.75
CA SER A 3 7.34 -11.09 21.62
C SER A 3 8.20 -10.27 20.64
N SER A 4 9.41 -10.73 20.32
CA SER A 4 10.37 -9.97 19.50
C SER A 4 10.08 -10.00 17.99
N GLY A 5 9.25 -10.94 17.51
CA GLY A 5 8.92 -11.08 16.09
C GLY A 5 7.90 -10.03 15.60
N ASN A 6 6.95 -9.61 16.43
CA ASN A 6 5.92 -8.64 16.04
C ASN A 6 6.37 -7.18 16.17
N GLU A 7 7.26 -6.85 17.11
CA GLU A 7 7.77 -5.48 17.28
C GLU A 7 8.76 -5.08 16.18
N MET A 8 9.59 -6.02 15.73
CA MET A 8 10.58 -5.78 14.68
C MET A 8 9.91 -5.55 13.31
N THR A 9 8.87 -6.33 13.01
CA THR A 9 8.04 -6.14 11.81
C THR A 9 7.31 -4.79 11.85
N ASN A 10 6.72 -4.42 12.99
CA ASN A 10 6.03 -3.13 13.12
C ASN A 10 6.96 -1.93 12.97
N ARG A 11 8.17 -1.98 13.56
CA ARG A 11 9.18 -0.93 13.38
C ARG A 11 9.59 -0.81 11.91
N SER A 12 9.82 -1.93 11.24
CA SER A 12 10.17 -1.94 9.81
C SER A 12 9.04 -1.43 8.90
N MET A 13 7.77 -1.69 9.24
CA MET A 13 6.60 -1.18 8.51
C MET A 13 6.47 0.34 8.66
N GLN A 14 6.82 0.88 9.82
CA GLN A 14 6.80 2.32 10.08
C GLN A 14 7.90 3.04 9.31
N ASP A 15 9.11 2.48 9.29
CA ASP A 15 10.22 2.99 8.47
C ASP A 15 9.86 3.00 6.97
N MET A 16 9.23 1.92 6.47
CA MET A 16 8.76 1.85 5.08
C MET A 16 7.68 2.91 4.76
N LYS A 17 6.82 3.26 5.72
CA LYS A 17 5.82 4.34 5.54
C LYS A 17 6.51 5.71 5.40
N GLU A 18 7.56 5.97 6.17
CA GLU A 18 8.35 7.19 6.03
C GLU A 18 9.07 7.26 4.68
N ASP A 19 9.64 6.14 4.22
CA ASP A 19 10.27 6.03 2.90
C ASP A 19 9.28 6.28 1.75
N VAL A 20 8.07 5.72 1.84
CA VAL A 20 6.99 5.99 0.90
C VAL A 20 6.66 7.48 0.86
N LEU A 21 6.44 8.11 2.03
CA LEU A 21 6.13 9.54 2.10
C LEU A 21 7.24 10.37 1.45
N SER A 22 8.50 10.04 1.76
CA SER A 22 9.67 10.69 1.20
C SER A 22 9.73 10.56 -0.33
N ALA A 23 9.42 9.37 -0.86
CA ALA A 23 9.38 9.11 -2.31
C ALA A 23 8.24 9.87 -3.00
N VAL A 24 7.03 9.85 -2.43
CA VAL A 24 5.86 10.57 -2.96
C VAL A 24 6.11 12.08 -2.98
N LEU A 25 6.70 12.65 -1.91
CA LEU A 25 7.05 14.07 -1.85
C LEU A 25 8.11 14.47 -2.89
N ARG A 26 9.01 13.56 -3.25
CA ARG A 26 9.98 13.75 -4.34
C ARG A 26 9.40 13.54 -5.75
N GLY A 27 8.14 13.09 -5.86
CA GLY A 27 7.53 12.69 -7.13
C GLY A 27 8.06 11.36 -7.67
N ASP A 28 8.78 10.59 -6.86
CA ASP A 28 9.33 9.28 -7.23
C ASP A 28 8.31 8.17 -6.95
N TYR A 29 7.25 8.18 -7.74
CA TYR A 29 6.14 7.25 -7.59
C TYR A 29 6.55 5.80 -7.88
N VAL A 30 7.57 5.58 -8.73
CA VAL A 30 8.07 4.24 -9.06
C VAL A 30 8.71 3.59 -7.83
N ASN A 31 9.52 4.33 -7.07
CA ASN A 31 10.05 3.80 -5.81
C ASN A 31 8.96 3.65 -4.75
N ALA A 32 7.98 4.56 -4.67
CA ALA A 32 6.84 4.40 -3.77
C ALA A 32 6.08 3.08 -4.03
N VAL A 33 5.78 2.77 -5.30
CA VAL A 33 5.14 1.50 -5.70
C VAL A 33 5.97 0.27 -5.30
N ARG A 34 7.29 0.33 -5.46
CA ARG A 34 8.18 -0.77 -5.04
C ARG A 34 8.13 -1.00 -3.54
N ILE A 35 8.13 0.06 -2.74
CA ILE A 35 8.05 -0.04 -1.28
C ILE A 35 6.69 -0.61 -0.88
N TYR A 36 5.58 -0.12 -1.45
CA TYR A 36 4.26 -0.69 -1.22
C TYR A 36 4.18 -2.18 -1.57
N THR A 37 4.78 -2.59 -2.69
CA THR A 37 4.81 -4.00 -3.09
C THR A 37 5.56 -4.87 -2.08
N ARG A 38 6.64 -4.34 -1.48
CA ARG A 38 7.34 -5.01 -0.39
C ARG A 38 6.50 -5.07 0.88
N MET A 39 5.84 -3.98 1.24
CA MET A 39 4.93 -3.93 2.39
C MET A 39 3.81 -4.96 2.25
N ILE A 40 3.17 -5.05 1.08
CA ILE A 40 2.14 -6.05 0.76
C ILE A 40 2.68 -7.48 0.91
N SER A 41 3.88 -7.74 0.40
CA SER A 41 4.52 -9.06 0.49
C SER A 41 4.87 -9.44 1.94
N MET A 42 5.24 -8.47 2.77
CA MET A 42 5.51 -8.67 4.19
C MET A 42 4.24 -8.76 5.04
N ALA A 43 3.21 -8.02 4.65
CA ALA A 43 1.92 -8.02 5.31
C ALA A 43 1.26 -9.40 5.20
N GLY A 44 1.37 -10.09 4.06
CA GLY A 44 1.07 -11.52 3.91
C GLY A 44 -0.35 -11.95 4.33
N ALA A 45 -0.54 -12.16 5.64
CA ALA A 45 -1.79 -12.51 6.30
C ALA A 45 -2.32 -11.39 7.25
N ALA A 46 -1.86 -10.15 7.08
CA ALA A 46 -2.35 -8.99 7.81
C ALA A 46 -3.86 -8.82 7.63
N GLU A 47 -4.49 -8.12 8.57
CA GLU A 47 -5.93 -7.87 8.53
C GLU A 47 -6.34 -7.26 7.18
N ASN A 48 -7.53 -7.65 6.72
CA ASN A 48 -8.07 -7.23 5.43
C ASN A 48 -8.09 -5.70 5.24
N ASP A 49 -8.25 -4.94 6.33
CA ASP A 49 -8.27 -3.47 6.33
C ASP A 49 -6.89 -2.87 6.07
N GLU A 50 -5.83 -3.44 6.64
CA GLU A 50 -4.46 -2.97 6.43
C GLU A 50 -4.03 -3.26 4.99
N MET A 51 -4.35 -4.45 4.48
CA MET A 51 -4.10 -4.79 3.08
C MET A 51 -4.85 -3.90 2.11
N SER A 52 -6.11 -3.59 2.39
CA SER A 52 -6.89 -2.67 1.56
C SER A 52 -6.27 -1.26 1.50
N SER A 53 -5.78 -0.77 2.65
CA SER A 53 -5.07 0.52 2.73
C SER A 53 -3.77 0.52 1.93
N LEU A 54 -2.99 -0.56 1.99
CA LEU A 54 -1.74 -0.69 1.22
C LEU A 54 -1.99 -0.72 -0.29
N PHE A 55 -3.01 -1.46 -0.75
CA PHE A 55 -3.39 -1.46 -2.16
C PHE A 55 -3.90 -0.08 -2.62
N SER A 56 -4.68 0.62 -1.80
CA SER A 56 -5.16 1.98 -2.13
C SER A 56 -4.01 2.99 -2.20
N GLY A 57 -3.01 2.86 -1.32
CA GLY A 57 -1.80 3.67 -1.38
C GLY A 57 -0.97 3.40 -2.63
N ARG A 58 -0.88 2.14 -3.06
CA ARG A 58 -0.19 1.74 -4.30
C ARG A 58 -0.95 2.19 -5.55
N ALA A 59 -2.27 2.08 -5.56
CA ALA A 59 -3.15 2.58 -6.62
C ALA A 59 -2.95 4.10 -6.83
N ALA A 60 -2.98 4.89 -5.75
CA ALA A 60 -2.71 6.33 -5.84
C ALA A 60 -1.35 6.63 -6.49
N CYS A 61 -0.31 5.88 -6.12
CA CYS A 61 1.03 6.05 -6.72
C CYS A 61 1.04 5.66 -8.20
N HIS A 62 0.35 4.60 -8.60
CA HIS A 62 0.19 4.22 -10.01
C HIS A 62 -0.57 5.28 -10.82
N LEU A 63 -1.63 5.85 -10.26
CA LEU A 63 -2.37 6.95 -10.90
C LEU A 63 -1.50 8.19 -11.07
N LEU A 64 -0.74 8.58 -10.05
CA LEU A 64 0.23 9.69 -10.13
C LEU A 64 1.36 9.40 -11.14
N ALA A 65 1.76 8.14 -11.28
CA ALA A 65 2.71 7.68 -12.30
C ALA A 65 2.10 7.52 -13.70
N LYS A 66 0.81 7.84 -13.89
CA LYS A 66 0.04 7.66 -15.14
C LYS A 66 -0.07 6.21 -15.62
N GLN A 67 0.05 5.26 -14.69
CA GLN A 67 -0.12 3.82 -14.91
C GLN A 67 -1.55 3.41 -14.56
N PHE A 68 -2.52 3.89 -15.33
CA PHE A 68 -3.94 3.78 -14.99
C PHE A 68 -4.44 2.34 -14.89
N GLU A 69 -3.98 1.45 -15.76
CA GLU A 69 -4.38 0.03 -15.77
C GLU A 69 -3.99 -0.67 -14.45
N LEU A 70 -2.74 -0.47 -14.01
CA LEU A 70 -2.24 -1.02 -12.75
C LEU A 70 -2.93 -0.38 -11.54
N GLY A 71 -3.24 0.93 -11.61
CA GLY A 71 -4.01 1.62 -10.58
C GLY A 71 -5.41 1.04 -10.42
N LEU A 72 -6.10 0.71 -11.53
CA LEU A 72 -7.42 0.09 -11.51
C LEU A 72 -7.39 -1.32 -10.92
N GLU A 73 -6.40 -2.14 -11.29
CA GLU A 73 -6.21 -3.47 -10.69
C GLU A 73 -6.01 -3.39 -9.17
N ASP A 74 -5.23 -2.42 -8.69
CA ASP A 74 -5.03 -2.20 -7.26
C ASP A 74 -6.30 -1.71 -6.56
N CYS A 75 -7.12 -0.87 -7.22
CA CYS A 75 -8.42 -0.48 -6.69
C CYS A 75 -9.35 -1.69 -6.51
N ASP A 76 -9.39 -2.58 -7.50
CA ASP A 76 -10.19 -3.80 -7.43
C ASP A 76 -9.70 -4.75 -6.32
N GLN A 77 -8.38 -4.88 -6.14
CA GLN A 77 -7.81 -5.63 -5.01
C GLN A 77 -8.15 -4.99 -3.66
N ALA A 78 -8.06 -3.66 -3.54
CA ALA A 78 -8.40 -2.93 -2.32
C ALA A 78 -9.87 -3.15 -1.92
N ILE A 79 -10.80 -3.02 -2.87
CA ILE A 79 -12.24 -3.25 -2.66
C ILE A 79 -12.50 -4.72 -2.31
N SER A 80 -11.86 -5.66 -2.99
CA SER A 80 -12.02 -7.09 -2.69
C SER A 80 -11.56 -7.46 -1.28
N LYS A 81 -10.59 -6.72 -0.71
CA LYS A 81 -10.13 -6.94 0.67
C LYS A 81 -11.03 -6.26 1.69
N ASN A 82 -11.43 -5.01 1.44
CA ASN A 82 -12.38 -4.31 2.29
C ASN A 82 -13.36 -3.51 1.43
N GLU A 83 -14.59 -4.02 1.33
CA GLU A 83 -15.71 -3.41 0.61
C GLU A 83 -16.13 -2.04 1.16
N ARG A 84 -15.68 -1.67 2.36
CA ARG A 84 -15.94 -0.36 2.98
C ARG A 84 -14.83 0.65 2.72
N ASN A 85 -13.78 0.28 1.99
CA ASN A 85 -12.72 1.22 1.65
C ASN A 85 -13.18 2.19 0.55
N ILE A 86 -13.59 3.38 0.98
CA ILE A 86 -14.11 4.46 0.13
C ILE A 86 -13.02 4.93 -0.86
N ASP A 87 -11.75 4.90 -0.47
CA ASP A 87 -10.64 5.37 -1.32
C ASP A 87 -10.49 4.52 -2.58
N GLY A 88 -10.71 3.20 -2.48
CA GLY A 88 -10.70 2.31 -3.64
C GLY A 88 -11.80 2.62 -4.66
N TYR A 89 -12.95 3.10 -4.21
CA TYR A 89 -14.03 3.55 -5.10
C TYR A 89 -13.75 4.94 -5.69
N ILE A 90 -13.16 5.85 -4.92
CA ILE A 90 -12.80 7.20 -5.38
C ILE A 90 -11.71 7.14 -6.43
N GLN A 91 -10.68 6.32 -6.23
CA GLN A 91 -9.53 6.22 -7.14
C GLN A 91 -9.88 5.52 -8.48
N LYS A 92 -11.00 4.78 -8.51
CA LYS A 92 -11.50 4.11 -9.71
C LYS A 92 -12.28 5.05 -10.65
N TRP A 93 -12.73 6.21 -10.17
CA TRP A 93 -13.56 7.18 -10.89
C TRP A 93 -12.78 8.45 -11.24
#